data_AF-A0AA37S2A7-F1
#
_entry.id   AF-A0AA37S2A7-F1
#
_cell.length_a   1.000
_cell.length_b   1.000
_cell.length_c   1.000
_cell.angle_alpha   90.00
_cell.angle_beta   90.00
_cell.angle_gamma   90.00
#
_symmetry.space_group_name_H-M   'P 1'
#
loop_
_entity.id
_entity.type
_entity.pdbx_description
1 polymer ?
#
loop_
_entity_poly.entity_id
_entity_poly.type
_entity_poly.pdbx_seq_one_letter_code
_entity_poly.pdbx_strand_id
1 'polypeptide(L)'
;MSLFSFFSRIKTDPKAEAQGEQFFRQALQYHQYGNQDDAILFFTKSLEVSPNHSNVYLNRANCYAIQERYLEAYDDYLKVINMEQKKQSLDDGHASPMALQNLERIKLFLSFEEQNGDKIRGQLASDGFEHFTTRWAEVLSNTHLKNDFNAIKHFVNEEIKELEEMGGVHQEYALNCGIDHSEFVNVTETSSTQQAFVFFKGILCCFSRDPQKMFEIRTKILNKLISISKSSKTVNKISNQKINYNGGMRLVEAEVDIMFIVKNGEVMYVNNETSHLYEIDNDGDMKLDGRVVNFIFKDSNEVIEIFVAFDDQGSHSMFTMNMGRDERLNYVAQAIFQFIAKNNITNVFSATATYSSQYHYAFKLYKKNDKHFMVNNNQSQAYLISENIYKNNNADDIKSEFWGMT
;
A
#
# COMPACT_ATOMS: atom_id res chain seq x y z
N MET A 1 -19.76 42.10 -37.03
CA MET A 1 -18.65 41.83 -36.10
C MET A 1 -17.53 42.78 -36.45
N SER A 2 -17.07 43.59 -35.49
CA SER A 2 -16.05 44.61 -35.73
C SER A 2 -14.68 43.95 -35.97
N LEU A 3 -13.88 44.48 -36.90
CA LEU A 3 -12.46 44.09 -37.11
C LEU A 3 -11.67 44.06 -35.78
N PHE A 4 -12.10 44.85 -34.80
CA PHE A 4 -11.52 44.94 -33.45
C PHE A 4 -11.72 43.68 -32.59
N SER A 5 -12.79 42.89 -32.80
CA SER A 5 -12.97 41.61 -32.09
C SER A 5 -12.11 40.47 -32.65
N PHE A 6 -11.49 40.67 -33.82
CA PHE A 6 -10.51 39.74 -34.40
C PHE A 6 -9.10 39.96 -33.83
N PHE A 7 -8.80 41.19 -33.37
CA PHE A 7 -7.48 41.59 -32.87
C PHE A 7 -7.33 41.63 -31.34
N SER A 8 -8.32 41.16 -30.57
CA SER A 8 -8.13 40.92 -29.13
C SER A 8 -7.46 39.58 -28.84
N ARG A 9 -6.91 38.88 -29.85
CA ARG A 9 -5.94 37.81 -29.61
C ARG A 9 -4.82 38.40 -28.77
N ILE A 10 -4.63 37.82 -27.59
CA ILE A 10 -3.58 38.15 -26.61
C ILE A 10 -2.29 38.38 -27.39
N LYS A 11 -1.70 39.58 -27.30
CA LYS A 11 -0.40 39.87 -27.94
C LYS A 11 0.65 38.97 -27.30
N THR A 12 0.91 37.82 -27.90
CA THR A 12 2.04 36.95 -27.57
C THR A 12 3.29 37.49 -28.26
N ASP A 13 4.43 37.41 -27.58
CA ASP A 13 5.72 37.74 -28.20
C ASP A 13 6.00 36.73 -29.32
N PRO A 14 6.15 37.16 -30.59
CA PRO A 14 6.41 36.24 -31.70
C PRO A 14 7.66 35.36 -31.51
N LYS A 15 8.64 35.83 -30.73
CA LYS A 15 9.82 35.01 -30.40
C LYS A 15 9.48 33.89 -29.41
N ALA A 16 8.66 34.19 -28.40
CA ALA A 16 8.19 33.20 -27.43
C ALA A 16 7.31 32.16 -28.12
N GLU A 17 6.47 32.57 -29.07
CA GLU A 17 5.63 31.66 -29.86
C GLU A 17 6.47 30.71 -30.73
N ALA A 18 7.47 31.25 -31.46
CA ALA A 18 8.39 30.44 -32.25
C ALA A 18 9.21 29.46 -31.39
N GLN A 19 9.61 29.89 -30.19
CA GLN A 19 10.31 29.04 -29.23
C GLN A 19 9.40 27.94 -28.66
N GLY A 20 8.15 28.27 -28.32
CA GLY A 20 7.16 27.31 -27.86
C GLY A 20 6.85 26.24 -28.90
N GLU A 21 6.74 26.64 -30.17
CA GLU A 21 6.55 25.74 -31.30
C GLU A 21 7.77 24.83 -31.53
N GLN A 22 8.99 25.33 -31.31
CA GLN A 22 10.19 24.48 -31.35
C GLN A 22 10.14 23.39 -30.26
N PHE A 23 9.81 23.76 -29.02
CA PHE A 23 9.66 22.80 -27.93
C PHE A 23 8.52 21.81 -28.19
N PHE A 24 7.41 22.27 -28.77
CA PHE A 24 6.30 21.40 -29.15
C PHE A 24 6.73 20.32 -30.16
N ARG A 25 7.46 20.70 -31.22
CA ARG A 25 8.00 19.74 -32.19
C ARG A 25 8.98 18.75 -31.57
N GLN A 26 9.85 19.19 -30.65
CA GLN A 26 10.74 18.29 -29.92
C GLN A 26 9.95 17.29 -29.07
N ALA A 27 8.93 17.76 -28.35
CA ALA A 27 8.08 16.90 -27.55
C ALA A 27 7.34 15.85 -28.40
N LEU A 28 6.81 16.24 -29.55
CA LEU A 28 6.21 15.30 -30.51
C LEU A 28 7.21 14.24 -30.99
N GLN A 29 8.46 14.62 -31.24
CA GLN A 29 9.52 13.69 -31.62
C GLN A 29 9.77 12.66 -30.50
N TYR A 30 9.94 13.10 -29.25
CA TYR A 30 10.13 12.19 -28.12
C TYR A 30 8.92 11.28 -27.90
N HIS A 31 7.71 11.82 -28.01
CA HIS A 31 6.47 11.06 -27.91
C HIS A 31 6.39 9.95 -28.98
N GLN A 32 6.75 10.26 -30.23
CA GLN A 32 6.79 9.30 -31.34
C GLN A 32 7.82 8.18 -31.11
N TYR A 33 8.91 8.46 -30.40
CA TYR A 33 9.91 7.46 -30.02
C TYR A 33 9.56 6.70 -28.73
N GLY A 34 8.37 6.92 -28.16
CA GLY A 34 7.93 6.25 -26.94
C GLY A 34 8.53 6.82 -25.64
N ASN A 35 9.35 7.88 -25.73
CA ASN A 35 9.96 8.50 -24.55
C ASN A 35 9.01 9.56 -23.98
N GLN A 36 8.07 9.12 -23.15
CA GLN A 36 7.01 9.97 -22.62
C GLN A 36 7.52 10.99 -21.60
N ASP A 37 8.56 10.68 -20.81
CA ASP A 37 9.14 11.60 -19.83
C ASP A 37 9.73 12.84 -20.49
N ASP A 38 10.56 12.64 -21.52
CA ASP A 38 11.13 13.76 -22.29
C ASP A 38 10.04 14.51 -23.07
N ALA A 39 9.04 13.81 -23.61
CA ALA A 39 7.90 14.44 -24.25
C ALA A 39 7.17 15.39 -23.30
N ILE A 40 6.84 14.94 -22.08
CA ILE A 40 6.21 15.75 -21.04
C ILE A 40 7.07 16.96 -20.67
N LEU A 41 8.38 16.78 -20.54
CA LEU A 41 9.32 17.87 -20.24
C LEU A 41 9.27 18.95 -21.33
N PHE A 42 9.35 18.56 -22.60
CA PHE A 42 9.35 19.52 -23.70
C PHE A 42 7.96 20.15 -23.96
N PHE A 43 6.86 19.42 -23.76
CA PHE A 43 5.52 20.03 -23.76
C PHE A 43 5.39 21.06 -22.63
N THR A 44 5.93 20.78 -21.45
CA THR A 44 5.92 21.73 -20.33
C THR A 44 6.72 22.99 -20.67
N LYS A 45 7.92 22.86 -21.22
CA LYS A 45 8.70 24.01 -21.72
C LYS A 45 7.96 24.81 -22.80
N SER A 46 7.22 24.13 -23.68
CA SER A 46 6.36 24.80 -24.67
C SER A 46 5.27 25.63 -24.00
N LEU A 47 4.59 25.09 -22.99
CA LEU A 47 3.53 25.77 -22.24
C LEU A 47 4.03 26.90 -21.33
N GLU A 48 5.28 26.83 -20.85
CA GLU A 48 5.91 27.92 -20.09
C GLU A 48 6.04 29.21 -20.91
N VAL A 49 6.36 29.10 -22.20
CA VAL A 49 6.52 30.25 -23.11
C VAL A 49 5.26 30.57 -23.90
N SER A 50 4.41 29.57 -24.16
CA SER A 50 3.16 29.67 -24.94
C SER A 50 2.00 28.95 -24.23
N PRO A 51 1.44 29.53 -23.15
CA PRO A 51 0.48 28.86 -22.27
C PRO A 51 -0.94 28.70 -22.85
N ASN A 52 -1.19 29.20 -24.06
CA ASN A 52 -2.52 29.21 -24.69
C ASN A 52 -2.58 28.29 -25.91
N HIS A 53 -1.90 27.14 -25.88
CA HIS A 53 -1.85 26.21 -26.99
C HIS A 53 -2.60 24.92 -26.64
N SER A 54 -3.84 24.75 -27.11
CA SER A 54 -4.68 23.61 -26.71
C SER A 54 -4.12 22.27 -27.18
N ASN A 55 -3.53 22.21 -28.38
CA ASN A 55 -2.87 20.99 -28.87
C ASN A 55 -1.69 20.54 -27.99
N VAL A 56 -0.92 21.48 -27.41
CA VAL A 56 0.19 21.12 -26.53
C VAL A 56 -0.32 20.49 -25.24
N TYR A 57 -1.37 21.07 -24.64
CA TYR A 57 -2.05 20.47 -23.48
C TYR A 57 -2.63 19.09 -23.82
N LEU A 58 -3.29 18.93 -24.98
CA LEU A 58 -3.85 17.64 -25.40
C LEU A 58 -2.76 16.56 -25.52
N ASN A 59 -1.63 16.88 -26.15
CA ASN A 59 -0.55 15.91 -26.32
C ASN A 59 0.15 15.58 -25.00
N ARG A 60 0.37 16.57 -24.13
CA ARG A 60 0.92 16.31 -22.79
C ARG A 60 0.00 15.45 -21.94
N ALA A 61 -1.31 15.70 -22.00
CA ALA A 61 -2.32 14.87 -21.37
C ALA A 61 -2.28 13.42 -21.87
N ASN A 62 -2.08 13.21 -23.17
CA ASN A 62 -1.93 11.87 -23.74
C ASN A 62 -0.67 11.17 -23.23
N CYS A 63 0.46 11.87 -23.10
CA CYS A 63 1.67 11.32 -22.48
C CYS A 63 1.42 10.95 -21.01
N TYR A 64 0.75 11.82 -20.24
CA TYR A 64 0.34 11.49 -18.88
C TYR A 64 -0.57 10.27 -18.82
N ALA A 65 -1.54 10.15 -19.73
CA ALA A 65 -2.44 8.99 -19.79
C ALA A 65 -1.71 7.69 -20.15
N ILE A 66 -0.70 7.73 -21.04
CA ILE A 66 0.16 6.59 -21.37
C ILE A 66 0.96 6.15 -20.15
N GLN A 67 1.49 7.10 -19.37
CA GLN A 67 2.15 6.83 -18.08
C GLN A 67 1.16 6.55 -16.94
N GLU A 68 -0.14 6.47 -17.23
CA GLU A 68 -1.22 6.28 -16.27
C GLU A 68 -1.30 7.32 -15.15
N ARG A 69 -0.74 8.49 -15.40
CA ARG A 69 -0.85 9.69 -14.58
C ARG A 69 -2.17 10.38 -14.85
N TYR A 70 -3.26 9.68 -14.53
CA TYR A 70 -4.61 10.04 -14.97
C TYR A 70 -5.10 11.36 -14.37
N LEU A 71 -4.65 11.74 -13.18
CA LEU A 71 -5.04 13.01 -12.56
C LEU A 71 -4.38 14.21 -13.28
N GLU A 72 -3.11 14.11 -13.68
CA GLU A 72 -2.47 15.12 -14.51
C GLU A 72 -3.07 15.17 -15.93
N ALA A 73 -3.36 14.00 -16.51
CA ALA A 73 -4.06 13.94 -17.80
C ALA A 73 -5.43 14.63 -17.73
N TYR A 74 -6.20 14.40 -16.66
CA TYR A 74 -7.48 15.03 -16.41
C TYR A 74 -7.40 16.56 -16.38
N ASP A 75 -6.44 17.12 -15.64
CA ASP A 75 -6.25 18.57 -15.56
C ASP A 75 -5.97 19.20 -16.93
N ASP A 76 -5.08 18.58 -17.71
CA ASP A 76 -4.71 19.09 -19.02
C ASP A 76 -5.87 18.92 -20.03
N TYR A 77 -6.62 17.82 -20.00
CA TYR A 77 -7.82 17.67 -20.81
C TYR A 77 -8.89 18.72 -20.47
N LEU A 78 -9.11 19.00 -19.17
CA LEU A 78 -10.01 20.07 -18.77
C LEU A 78 -9.51 21.44 -19.22
N LYS A 79 -8.20 21.67 -19.20
CA LYS A 79 -7.59 22.91 -19.66
C LYS A 79 -7.86 23.13 -21.15
N VAL A 80 -7.75 22.10 -21.98
CA VAL A 80 -8.12 22.12 -23.41
C VAL A 80 -9.56 22.58 -23.59
N ILE A 81 -10.50 21.91 -22.92
CA ILE A 81 -11.94 22.17 -23.06
C ILE A 81 -12.27 23.61 -22.64
N ASN A 82 -11.76 24.05 -21.49
CA ASN A 82 -11.98 25.41 -20.99
C ASN A 82 -11.41 26.47 -21.94
N MET A 83 -10.22 26.22 -22.48
CA MET A 83 -9.51 27.16 -23.34
C MET A 83 -10.23 27.37 -24.67
N GLU A 84 -10.67 26.30 -25.32
CA GLU A 84 -11.41 26.38 -26.58
C GLU A 84 -12.81 26.96 -26.39
N GLN A 85 -13.51 26.58 -25.31
CA GLN A 85 -14.82 27.17 -24.96
C GLN A 85 -14.73 28.69 -24.78
N LYS A 86 -13.66 29.17 -24.14
CA LYS A 86 -13.41 30.61 -23.93
C LYS A 86 -12.77 31.31 -25.13
N LYS A 87 -12.51 30.59 -26.23
CA LYS A 87 -11.80 31.10 -27.42
C LYS A 87 -10.44 31.73 -27.08
N GLN A 88 -9.74 31.11 -26.12
CA GLN A 88 -8.42 31.53 -25.64
C GLN A 88 -7.28 30.78 -26.33
N SER A 89 -7.58 29.72 -27.09
CA SER A 89 -6.54 28.97 -27.81
C SER A 89 -5.92 29.78 -28.95
N LEU A 90 -4.61 29.62 -29.11
CA LEU A 90 -3.82 30.19 -30.21
C LEU A 90 -3.96 29.37 -31.50
N ASP A 91 -4.15 28.06 -31.37
CA ASP A 91 -4.40 27.14 -32.48
C ASP A 91 -5.88 27.11 -32.88
N ASP A 92 -6.19 26.35 -33.95
CA ASP A 92 -7.50 26.37 -34.60
C ASP A 92 -8.65 25.87 -33.71
N GLY A 93 -8.41 25.38 -32.49
CA GLY A 93 -9.46 25.10 -31.50
C GLY A 93 -10.30 23.85 -31.76
N HIS A 94 -9.65 22.74 -32.14
CA HIS A 94 -10.32 21.46 -32.48
C HIS A 94 -9.91 20.29 -31.55
N ALA A 95 -9.26 20.56 -30.42
CA ALA A 95 -8.75 19.55 -29.50
C ALA A 95 -9.80 19.04 -28.50
N SER A 96 -10.85 19.82 -28.22
CA SER A 96 -11.89 19.46 -27.22
C SER A 96 -12.58 18.13 -27.47
N PRO A 97 -12.98 17.74 -28.71
CA PRO A 97 -13.59 16.44 -28.95
C PRO A 97 -12.66 15.27 -28.58
N MET A 98 -11.36 15.39 -28.86
CA MET A 98 -10.36 14.38 -28.49
C MET A 98 -10.12 14.36 -26.98
N ALA A 99 -10.04 15.53 -26.33
CA ALA A 99 -9.93 15.63 -24.89
C ALA A 99 -11.12 14.99 -24.16
N LEU A 100 -12.36 15.24 -24.62
CA LEU A 100 -13.57 14.61 -24.08
C LEU A 100 -13.56 13.09 -24.26
N GLN A 101 -13.14 12.61 -25.43
CA GLN A 101 -13.02 11.17 -25.67
C GLN A 101 -12.01 10.52 -24.72
N ASN A 102 -10.85 11.15 -24.51
CA ASN A 102 -9.83 10.61 -23.62
C ASN A 102 -10.21 10.72 -22.15
N LEU A 103 -10.93 11.78 -21.75
CA LEU A 103 -11.54 11.88 -20.42
C LEU A 103 -12.48 10.71 -20.13
N GLU A 104 -13.34 10.35 -21.08
CA GLU A 104 -14.23 9.19 -20.91
C GLU A 104 -13.46 7.87 -20.78
N ARG A 105 -12.28 7.73 -21.41
CA ARG A 105 -11.42 6.54 -21.26
C ARG A 105 -10.84 6.41 -19.85
N ILE A 106 -10.48 7.51 -19.20
CA ILE A 106 -9.86 7.50 -17.87
C ILE A 106 -10.86 7.67 -16.72
N LYS A 107 -12.13 8.00 -17.02
CA LYS A 107 -13.19 8.31 -16.07
C LYS A 107 -13.41 7.29 -14.97
N LEU A 108 -13.24 6.01 -15.28
CA LEU A 108 -13.33 4.93 -14.30
C LEU A 108 -12.27 5.07 -13.20
N PHE A 109 -11.02 5.39 -13.57
CA PHE A 109 -9.92 5.56 -12.63
C PHE A 109 -10.07 6.83 -11.79
N LEU A 110 -10.61 7.89 -12.38
CA LEU A 110 -10.95 9.13 -11.67
C LEU A 110 -12.05 8.86 -10.62
N SER A 111 -13.08 8.11 -11.00
CA SER A 111 -14.18 7.73 -10.09
C SER A 111 -13.68 6.81 -8.97
N PHE A 112 -12.73 5.91 -9.29
CA PHE A 112 -12.11 5.05 -8.29
C PHE A 112 -11.31 5.87 -7.27
N GLU A 113 -10.50 6.81 -7.75
CA GLU A 113 -9.71 7.70 -6.90
C GLU A 113 -10.60 8.59 -6.02
N GLU A 114 -11.65 9.20 -6.57
CA GLU A 114 -12.59 10.01 -5.81
C GLU A 114 -13.23 9.22 -4.65
N GLN A 115 -13.53 7.94 -4.87
CA GLN A 115 -14.18 7.09 -3.87
C GLN A 115 -13.23 6.49 -2.84
N ASN A 116 -11.98 6.20 -3.22
CA ASN A 116 -11.07 5.35 -2.43
C ASN A 116 -9.74 6.00 -2.07
N GLY A 117 -9.36 7.10 -2.72
CA GLY A 117 -8.03 7.68 -2.67
C GLY A 117 -7.51 7.99 -1.28
N ASP A 118 -8.29 8.74 -0.50
CA ASP A 118 -7.91 9.14 0.85
C ASP A 118 -7.74 7.93 1.78
N LYS A 119 -8.60 6.92 1.62
CA LYS A 119 -8.51 5.67 2.37
C LYS A 119 -7.24 4.91 2.00
N ILE A 120 -6.93 4.77 0.70
CA ILE A 120 -5.76 4.03 0.21
C ILE A 120 -4.46 4.73 0.60
N ARG A 121 -4.39 6.07 0.45
CA ARG A 121 -3.25 6.86 0.92
C ARG A 121 -3.09 6.79 2.44
N GLY A 122 -4.20 6.84 3.18
CA GLY A 122 -4.21 6.65 4.63
C GLY A 122 -3.69 5.27 5.05
N GLN A 123 -4.08 4.21 4.33
CA GLN A 123 -3.55 2.86 4.53
C GLN A 123 -2.04 2.79 4.31
N LEU A 124 -1.51 3.42 3.25
CA LEU A 124 -0.06 3.45 3.03
C LEU A 124 0.65 4.11 4.22
N ALA A 125 0.10 5.20 4.75
CA ALA A 125 0.66 5.91 5.90
C ALA A 125 0.60 5.07 7.20
N SER A 126 -0.47 4.29 7.40
CA SER A 126 -0.63 3.45 8.59
C SER A 126 0.14 2.13 8.54
N ASP A 127 0.11 1.45 7.39
CA ASP A 127 0.69 0.12 7.20
C ASP A 127 2.21 0.17 7.04
N GLY A 128 2.72 1.29 6.53
CA GLY A 128 4.06 1.36 5.96
C GLY A 128 4.15 0.66 4.60
N PHE A 129 5.14 1.08 3.82
CA PHE A 129 5.27 0.72 2.41
C PHE A 129 5.31 -0.80 2.13
N GLU A 130 6.05 -1.56 2.95
CA GLU A 130 6.18 -3.01 2.73
C GLU A 130 4.88 -3.78 2.96
N HIS A 131 4.18 -3.48 4.06
CA HIS A 131 2.93 -4.17 4.33
C HIS A 131 1.84 -3.73 3.36
N PHE A 132 1.77 -2.44 3.02
CA PHE A 132 0.85 -1.93 2.00
C PHE A 132 1.02 -2.66 0.67
N THR A 133 2.25 -2.80 0.17
CA THR A 133 2.51 -3.48 -1.11
C THR A 133 2.29 -4.99 -1.04
N THR A 134 2.58 -5.66 0.09
CA THR A 134 2.21 -7.07 0.30
C THR A 134 0.69 -7.23 0.25
N ARG A 135 -0.02 -6.39 0.99
CA ARG A 135 -1.48 -6.39 1.07
C ARG A 135 -2.10 -6.31 -0.32
N TRP A 136 -1.74 -5.30 -1.11
CA TRP A 136 -2.33 -5.13 -2.45
C TRP A 136 -1.94 -6.23 -3.45
N ALA A 137 -0.73 -6.80 -3.33
CA ALA A 137 -0.37 -7.99 -4.11
C ALA A 137 -1.26 -9.20 -3.76
N GLU A 138 -1.54 -9.42 -2.48
CA GLU A 138 -2.44 -10.48 -2.01
C GLU A 138 -3.89 -10.22 -2.42
N VAL A 139 -4.41 -8.99 -2.34
CA VAL A 139 -5.75 -8.66 -2.84
C VAL A 139 -5.85 -8.99 -4.33
N LEU A 140 -4.86 -8.57 -5.11
CA LEU A 140 -4.85 -8.81 -6.54
C LEU A 140 -4.80 -10.32 -6.84
N SER A 141 -3.87 -11.05 -6.20
CA SER A 141 -3.72 -12.49 -6.35
C SER A 141 -4.98 -13.26 -5.93
N ASN A 142 -5.44 -13.06 -4.68
CA ASN A 142 -6.50 -13.86 -4.07
C ASN A 142 -7.89 -13.50 -4.61
N THR A 143 -8.18 -12.22 -4.80
CA THR A 143 -9.53 -11.74 -5.10
C THR A 143 -9.76 -11.58 -6.60
N HIS A 144 -8.84 -10.89 -7.28
CA HIS A 144 -9.02 -10.55 -8.70
C HIS A 144 -8.51 -11.65 -9.62
N LEU A 145 -7.40 -12.28 -9.27
CA LEU A 145 -6.77 -13.35 -10.04
C LEU A 145 -7.11 -14.75 -9.50
N LYS A 146 -7.92 -14.82 -8.44
CA LYS A 146 -8.49 -16.06 -7.86
C LYS A 146 -7.46 -17.13 -7.46
N ASN A 147 -6.22 -16.71 -7.17
CA ASN A 147 -5.07 -17.60 -6.98
C ASN A 147 -4.82 -18.56 -8.15
N ASP A 148 -5.25 -18.18 -9.35
CA ASP A 148 -4.94 -18.90 -10.57
C ASP A 148 -3.53 -18.49 -11.04
N PHE A 149 -2.59 -19.42 -11.01
CA PHE A 149 -1.21 -19.18 -11.40
C PHE A 149 -1.07 -18.71 -12.85
N ASN A 150 -1.90 -19.21 -13.76
CA ASN A 150 -1.86 -18.77 -15.16
C ASN A 150 -2.42 -17.37 -15.28
N ALA A 151 -3.50 -17.03 -14.56
CA ALA A 151 -4.02 -15.66 -14.53
C ALA A 151 -2.99 -14.67 -13.96
N ILE A 152 -2.28 -15.04 -12.89
CA ILE A 152 -1.20 -14.21 -12.32
C ILE A 152 -0.06 -14.03 -13.31
N LYS A 153 0.37 -15.12 -13.98
CA LYS A 153 1.40 -15.04 -15.01
C LYS A 153 1.00 -14.12 -16.16
N HIS A 154 -0.22 -14.28 -16.67
CA HIS A 154 -0.75 -13.43 -17.74
C HIS A 154 -0.80 -11.96 -17.31
N PHE A 155 -1.33 -11.69 -16.12
CA PHE A 155 -1.41 -10.34 -15.56
C PHE A 155 -0.03 -9.68 -15.49
N VAL A 156 0.95 -10.37 -14.91
CA VAL A 156 2.32 -9.87 -14.78
C VAL A 156 2.94 -9.61 -16.17
N ASN A 157 2.75 -10.51 -17.13
CA ASN A 157 3.31 -10.35 -18.46
C ASN A 157 2.77 -9.11 -19.19
N GLU A 158 1.47 -8.88 -19.14
CA GLU A 158 0.86 -7.71 -19.79
C GLU A 158 1.24 -6.41 -19.07
N GLU A 159 1.30 -6.37 -17.72
CA GLU A 159 1.84 -5.20 -17.01
C GLU A 159 3.29 -4.89 -17.42
N ILE A 160 4.13 -5.91 -17.58
CA ILE A 160 5.53 -5.73 -17.98
C ILE A 160 5.64 -5.21 -19.42
N LYS A 161 4.78 -5.66 -20.34
CA LYS A 161 4.71 -5.11 -21.70
C LYS A 161 4.28 -3.65 -21.70
N GLU A 162 3.25 -3.30 -20.93
CA GLU A 162 2.81 -1.91 -20.80
C GLU A 162 3.94 -1.02 -20.24
N LEU A 163 4.68 -1.52 -19.24
CA LEU A 163 5.85 -0.80 -18.70
C LEU A 163 6.98 -0.63 -19.73
N GLU A 164 7.19 -1.63 -20.59
CA GLU A 164 8.13 -1.51 -21.71
C GLU A 164 7.71 -0.42 -22.70
N GLU A 165 6.41 -0.33 -23.02
CA GLU A 165 5.83 0.68 -23.92
C GLU A 165 5.85 2.10 -23.33
N MET A 166 5.78 2.24 -21.99
CA MET A 166 5.87 3.53 -21.30
C MET A 166 7.25 4.20 -21.42
N GLY A 167 8.32 3.41 -21.66
CA GLY A 167 9.68 3.92 -21.79
C GLY A 167 10.34 4.32 -20.45
N GLY A 168 11.55 4.85 -20.54
CA GLY A 168 12.29 5.41 -19.40
C GLY A 168 12.52 4.39 -18.28
N VAL A 169 12.27 4.81 -17.03
CA VAL A 169 12.43 3.95 -15.83
C VAL A 169 11.51 2.72 -15.85
N HIS A 170 10.36 2.82 -16.52
CA HIS A 170 9.40 1.71 -16.65
C HIS A 170 9.95 0.61 -17.55
N GLN A 171 10.50 1.02 -18.70
CA GLN A 171 11.16 0.10 -19.63
C GLN A 171 12.41 -0.53 -19.00
N GLU A 172 13.22 0.25 -18.27
CA GLU A 172 14.38 -0.28 -17.56
C GLU A 172 13.98 -1.36 -16.56
N TYR A 173 12.90 -1.15 -15.78
CA TYR A 173 12.39 -2.18 -14.89
C TYR A 173 11.87 -3.40 -15.66
N ALA A 174 11.09 -3.19 -16.73
CA ALA A 174 10.52 -4.27 -17.54
C ALA A 174 11.62 -5.22 -18.07
N LEU A 175 12.72 -4.66 -18.59
CA LEU A 175 13.86 -5.43 -19.11
C LEU A 175 14.68 -6.15 -18.01
N ASN A 176 14.63 -5.66 -16.77
CA ASN A 176 15.46 -6.16 -15.66
C ASN A 176 14.66 -6.90 -14.57
N CYS A 177 13.35 -7.11 -14.73
CA CYS A 177 12.48 -7.72 -13.73
C CYS A 177 12.74 -9.23 -13.50
N GLY A 178 13.63 -9.84 -14.28
CA GLY A 178 14.03 -11.24 -14.14
C GLY A 178 12.94 -12.23 -14.53
N ILE A 179 12.06 -11.83 -15.44
CA ILE A 179 11.05 -12.67 -16.07
C ILE A 179 11.61 -13.16 -17.41
N ASP A 180 11.53 -14.46 -17.66
CA ASP A 180 11.79 -15.01 -18.98
C ASP A 180 10.50 -14.89 -19.81
N HIS A 181 10.47 -13.95 -20.76
CA HIS A 181 9.31 -13.71 -21.62
C HIS A 181 8.85 -14.97 -22.39
N SER A 182 9.73 -15.96 -22.58
CA SER A 182 9.37 -17.23 -23.22
C SER A 182 8.44 -18.10 -22.38
N GLU A 183 8.44 -17.94 -21.04
CA GLU A 183 7.55 -18.66 -20.12
C GLU A 183 6.08 -18.20 -20.21
N PHE A 184 5.81 -17.10 -20.92
CA PHE A 184 4.50 -16.43 -20.98
C PHE A 184 3.85 -16.48 -22.37
N VAL A 185 4.50 -17.09 -23.36
CA VAL A 185 4.06 -17.15 -24.78
C VAL A 185 2.77 -17.95 -24.98
N ASN A 186 2.38 -18.80 -24.02
CA ASN A 186 1.23 -19.71 -24.14
C ASN A 186 0.05 -19.40 -23.20
N VAL A 187 0.01 -18.24 -22.56
CA VAL A 187 -1.08 -17.94 -21.62
C VAL A 187 -2.24 -17.30 -22.36
N THR A 188 -3.35 -18.03 -22.50
CA THR A 188 -4.57 -17.54 -23.18
C THR A 188 -5.28 -16.48 -22.35
N GLU A 189 -5.77 -15.44 -23.03
CA GLU A 189 -6.66 -14.42 -22.46
C GLU A 189 -7.85 -15.08 -21.77
N THR A 190 -7.91 -14.95 -20.45
CA THR A 190 -9.11 -15.28 -19.70
C THR A 190 -9.77 -13.99 -19.28
N SER A 191 -11.10 -13.97 -19.27
CA SER A 191 -11.93 -12.87 -18.75
C SER A 191 -11.68 -12.53 -17.26
N SER A 192 -10.67 -13.14 -16.62
CA SER A 192 -10.29 -12.94 -15.23
C SER A 192 -9.30 -11.78 -15.00
N THR A 193 -8.43 -11.45 -15.97
CA THR A 193 -7.36 -10.47 -15.75
C THR A 193 -7.78 -9.02 -15.99
N GLN A 194 -8.71 -8.76 -16.91
CA GLN A 194 -9.13 -7.39 -17.23
C GLN A 194 -9.65 -6.61 -16.00
N GLN A 195 -10.41 -7.28 -15.12
CA GLN A 195 -10.86 -6.67 -13.87
C GLN A 195 -9.70 -6.43 -12.90
N ALA A 196 -8.68 -7.29 -12.90
CA ALA A 196 -7.47 -7.10 -12.12
C ALA A 196 -6.67 -5.88 -12.61
N PHE A 197 -6.54 -5.68 -13.93
CA PHE A 197 -5.91 -4.49 -14.52
C PHE A 197 -6.61 -3.21 -14.11
N VAL A 198 -7.93 -3.16 -14.34
CA VAL A 198 -8.74 -1.99 -13.99
C VAL A 198 -8.59 -1.65 -12.51
N PHE A 199 -8.63 -2.67 -11.64
CA PHE A 199 -8.47 -2.49 -10.21
C PHE A 199 -7.08 -2.00 -9.85
N PHE A 200 -6.03 -2.65 -10.37
CA PHE A 200 -4.64 -2.29 -10.09
C PHE A 200 -4.33 -0.86 -10.53
N LYS A 201 -4.72 -0.47 -11.74
CA LYS A 201 -4.59 0.90 -12.25
C LYS A 201 -5.41 1.91 -11.42
N GLY A 202 -6.55 1.50 -10.87
CA GLY A 202 -7.29 2.29 -9.87
C GLY A 202 -6.47 2.57 -8.61
N ILE A 203 -5.79 1.56 -8.06
CA ILE A 203 -4.88 1.73 -6.92
C ILE A 203 -3.74 2.69 -7.26
N LEU A 204 -3.11 2.51 -8.42
CA LEU A 204 -2.01 3.37 -8.87
C LEU A 204 -2.47 4.82 -9.12
N CYS A 205 -3.69 5.02 -9.64
CA CYS A 205 -4.32 6.33 -9.83
C CYS A 205 -4.35 7.16 -8.53
N CYS A 206 -4.50 6.48 -7.38
CA CYS A 206 -4.48 7.12 -6.06
C CYS A 206 -3.14 7.78 -5.71
N PHE A 207 -2.10 7.50 -6.49
CA PHE A 207 -0.76 8.04 -6.34
C PHE A 207 -0.28 8.78 -7.61
N SER A 208 -1.12 9.03 -8.62
CA SER A 208 -0.69 9.63 -9.89
C SER A 208 0.10 10.93 -9.74
N ARG A 209 -0.26 11.75 -8.73
CA ARG A 209 0.43 13.02 -8.44
C ARG A 209 1.84 12.87 -7.87
N ASP A 210 2.20 11.66 -7.45
CA ASP A 210 3.56 11.28 -7.03
C ASP A 210 4.02 10.11 -7.91
N PRO A 211 4.51 10.41 -9.13
CA PRO A 211 4.84 9.37 -10.12
C PRO A 211 5.97 8.45 -9.63
N GLN A 212 6.88 8.95 -8.80
CA GLN A 212 7.91 8.13 -8.19
C GLN A 212 7.29 7.11 -7.21
N LYS A 213 6.43 7.57 -6.29
CA LYS A 213 5.76 6.67 -5.35
C LYS A 213 4.86 5.66 -6.05
N MET A 214 4.12 6.11 -7.08
CA MET A 214 3.30 5.24 -7.92
C MET A 214 4.14 4.12 -8.54
N PHE A 215 5.29 4.47 -9.13
CA PHE A 215 6.22 3.50 -9.71
C PHE A 215 6.81 2.53 -8.67
N GLU A 216 7.21 3.04 -7.50
CA GLU A 216 7.68 2.21 -6.37
C GLU A 216 6.60 1.21 -5.94
N ILE A 217 5.36 1.65 -5.75
CA ILE A 217 4.23 0.79 -5.37
C ILE A 217 4.00 -0.29 -6.44
N ARG A 218 3.94 0.12 -7.70
CA ARG A 218 3.70 -0.75 -8.85
C ARG A 218 4.72 -1.87 -8.94
N THR A 219 6.00 -1.51 -9.01
CA THR A 219 7.10 -2.48 -9.14
C THR A 219 7.21 -3.39 -7.93
N LYS A 220 6.93 -2.88 -6.73
CA LYS A 220 6.95 -3.71 -5.51
C LYS A 220 5.83 -4.74 -5.49
N ILE A 221 4.62 -4.36 -5.90
CA ILE A 221 3.50 -5.29 -6.06
C ILE A 221 3.80 -6.33 -7.14
N LEU A 222 4.30 -5.90 -8.31
CA LEU A 222 4.69 -6.79 -9.40
C LEU A 222 5.77 -7.80 -8.97
N ASN A 223 6.82 -7.37 -8.26
CA ASN A 223 7.85 -8.26 -7.74
C ASN A 223 7.27 -9.35 -6.81
N LYS A 224 6.28 -9.01 -5.98
CA LYS A 224 5.60 -9.98 -5.12
C LYS A 224 4.77 -10.96 -5.96
N LEU A 225 4.04 -10.49 -6.97
CA LEU A 225 3.29 -11.36 -7.90
C LEU A 225 4.19 -12.27 -8.73
N ILE A 226 5.36 -11.78 -9.16
CA ILE A 226 6.41 -12.57 -9.83
C ILE A 226 6.91 -13.68 -8.90
N SER A 227 7.10 -13.37 -7.62
CA SER A 227 7.51 -14.40 -6.64
C SER A 227 6.44 -15.48 -6.46
N ILE A 228 5.15 -15.09 -6.42
CA ILE A 228 4.01 -16.01 -6.33
C ILE A 228 3.95 -16.89 -7.58
N SER A 229 4.11 -16.31 -8.78
CA SER A 229 4.02 -17.03 -10.05
C SER A 229 5.16 -18.04 -10.28
N LYS A 230 6.30 -17.85 -9.61
CA LYS A 230 7.45 -18.77 -9.60
C LYS A 230 7.33 -19.87 -8.53
N SER A 231 6.50 -19.68 -7.51
CA SER A 231 6.33 -20.66 -6.44
C SER A 231 5.38 -21.79 -6.86
N SER A 232 5.88 -23.04 -6.95
CA SER A 232 5.08 -24.22 -7.33
C SER A 232 4.12 -24.71 -6.24
N LYS A 233 3.91 -23.94 -5.17
CA LYS A 233 3.11 -24.36 -4.02
C LYS A 233 1.79 -23.60 -4.00
N THR A 234 0.73 -24.37 -4.17
CA THR A 234 -0.65 -24.02 -3.90
C THR A 234 -0.74 -23.11 -2.66
N VAL A 235 -1.10 -21.84 -2.85
CA VAL A 235 -1.49 -20.95 -1.75
C VAL A 235 -2.83 -21.47 -1.26
N ASN A 236 -2.78 -22.47 -0.38
CA ASN A 236 -3.96 -23.00 0.26
C ASN A 236 -4.58 -21.87 1.08
N LYS A 237 -5.82 -21.59 0.75
CA LYS A 237 -6.75 -20.72 1.45
C LYS A 237 -6.97 -21.29 2.85
N ILE A 238 -6.20 -20.84 3.84
CA ILE A 238 -6.38 -21.31 5.23
C ILE A 238 -6.37 -20.12 6.17
N SER A 239 -7.55 -19.54 6.39
CA SER A 239 -7.75 -18.40 7.27
C SER A 239 -7.70 -18.73 8.77
N ASN A 240 -7.57 -20.01 9.16
CA ASN A 240 -7.69 -20.46 10.55
C ASN A 240 -6.60 -21.48 10.98
N GLN A 241 -5.47 -21.58 10.27
CA GLN A 241 -4.35 -22.39 10.78
C GLN A 241 -3.48 -21.56 11.72
N LYS A 242 -2.90 -22.20 12.75
CA LYS A 242 -1.86 -21.59 13.59
C LYS A 242 -0.73 -21.04 12.71
N ILE A 243 -0.09 -19.97 13.15
CA ILE A 243 1.05 -19.38 12.44
C ILE A 243 2.23 -20.35 12.54
N ASN A 244 2.67 -20.87 11.40
CA ASN A 244 3.87 -21.70 11.33
C ASN A 244 5.10 -20.80 11.13
N TYR A 245 5.65 -20.30 12.24
CA TYR A 245 6.85 -19.47 12.26
C TYR A 245 7.91 -20.11 13.17
N ASN A 246 9.11 -20.33 12.62
CA ASN A 246 10.22 -20.90 13.38
C ASN A 246 10.94 -19.80 14.16
N GLY A 247 10.90 -19.90 15.49
CA GLY A 247 11.58 -18.99 16.41
C GLY A 247 10.68 -17.91 17.01
N GLY A 248 11.30 -17.02 17.78
CA GLY A 248 10.64 -15.88 18.41
C GLY A 248 10.44 -14.71 17.43
N MET A 249 9.32 -14.01 17.56
CA MET A 249 9.02 -12.82 16.75
C MET A 249 9.57 -11.55 17.42
N ARG A 250 10.89 -11.35 17.34
CA ARG A 250 11.56 -10.11 17.79
C ARG A 250 11.51 -9.04 16.70
N LEU A 251 10.95 -7.89 17.02
CA LEU A 251 10.97 -6.69 16.17
C LEU A 251 12.24 -5.92 16.49
N VAL A 252 13.34 -6.28 15.83
CA VAL A 252 14.70 -5.84 16.19
C VAL A 252 14.83 -4.32 16.33
N GLU A 253 14.37 -3.54 15.35
CA GLU A 253 14.48 -2.07 15.39
C GLU A 253 13.57 -1.43 16.44
N ALA A 254 12.44 -2.08 16.72
CA ALA A 254 11.54 -1.65 17.76
C ALA A 254 11.90 -2.18 19.14
N GLU A 255 12.90 -3.04 19.27
CA GLU A 255 13.36 -3.61 20.53
C GLU A 255 12.21 -4.21 21.38
N VAL A 256 11.28 -4.90 20.73
CA VAL A 256 10.14 -5.56 21.39
C VAL A 256 9.89 -6.96 20.85
N ASP A 257 9.23 -7.81 21.62
CA ASP A 257 8.84 -9.17 21.21
C ASP A 257 7.33 -9.31 21.08
N ILE A 258 6.86 -9.87 19.97
CA ILE A 258 5.49 -10.37 19.90
C ILE A 258 5.42 -11.65 20.74
N MET A 259 4.59 -11.62 21.78
CA MET A 259 4.37 -12.74 22.70
C MET A 259 3.25 -13.64 22.21
N PHE A 260 2.11 -13.04 21.84
CA PHE A 260 0.91 -13.76 21.45
C PHE A 260 0.22 -13.05 20.29
N ILE A 261 -0.35 -13.82 19.38
CA ILE A 261 -1.29 -13.31 18.37
C ILE A 261 -2.59 -14.06 18.54
N VAL A 262 -3.69 -13.34 18.69
CA VAL A 262 -5.04 -13.88 18.83
C VAL A 262 -5.91 -13.27 17.74
N LYS A 263 -6.66 -14.11 17.01
CA LYS A 263 -7.55 -13.68 15.93
C LYS A 263 -8.95 -14.21 16.21
N ASN A 264 -9.93 -13.32 16.32
CA ASN A 264 -11.33 -13.65 16.62
C ASN A 264 -11.49 -14.54 17.87
N GLY A 265 -10.65 -14.32 18.89
CA GLY A 265 -10.64 -15.10 20.13
C GLY A 265 -9.89 -16.43 20.05
N GLU A 266 -9.33 -16.80 18.89
CA GLU A 266 -8.49 -17.98 18.73
C GLU A 266 -7.01 -17.61 18.81
N VAL A 267 -6.24 -18.30 19.65
CA VAL A 267 -4.78 -18.08 19.73
C VAL A 267 -4.13 -18.57 18.43
N MET A 268 -3.49 -17.70 17.69
CA MET A 268 -2.83 -18.04 16.42
C MET A 268 -1.33 -18.33 16.61
N TYR A 269 -0.71 -17.71 17.62
CA TYR A 269 0.72 -17.84 17.92
C TYR A 269 1.01 -17.61 19.41
N VAL A 270 1.95 -18.39 19.94
CA VAL A 270 2.55 -18.24 21.27
C VAL A 270 4.07 -18.28 21.09
N ASN A 271 4.77 -17.27 21.60
CA ASN A 271 6.22 -17.18 21.50
C ASN A 271 6.91 -18.03 22.58
N ASN A 272 7.48 -19.15 22.15
CA ASN A 272 8.18 -20.10 23.02
C ASN A 272 9.66 -19.72 23.27
N GLU A 273 10.23 -18.79 22.51
CA GLU A 273 11.64 -18.36 22.59
C GLU A 273 11.83 -17.15 23.52
N THR A 274 11.05 -17.09 24.61
CA THR A 274 10.92 -15.90 25.47
C THR A 274 11.58 -16.05 26.83
N SER A 275 12.29 -17.15 27.08
CA SER A 275 12.90 -17.45 28.39
C SER A 275 13.82 -16.34 28.91
N HIS A 276 14.53 -15.65 28.00
CA HIS A 276 15.42 -14.53 28.32
C HIS A 276 14.70 -13.27 28.83
N LEU A 277 13.37 -13.17 28.65
CA LEU A 277 12.57 -12.03 29.08
C LEU A 277 12.03 -12.17 30.52
N TYR A 278 12.20 -13.33 31.15
CA TYR A 278 11.63 -13.61 32.47
C TYR A 278 12.69 -13.64 33.56
N GLU A 279 12.33 -13.08 34.71
CA GLU A 279 12.96 -13.37 35.99
C GLU A 279 12.22 -14.50 36.69
N ILE A 280 12.95 -15.32 37.44
CA ILE A 280 12.37 -16.38 38.27
C ILE A 280 12.16 -15.80 39.67
N ASP A 281 10.93 -15.86 40.17
CA ASP A 281 10.61 -15.44 41.54
C ASP A 281 10.96 -16.52 42.56
N ASN A 282 10.81 -16.19 43.85
CA ASN A 282 11.19 -17.08 44.95
C ASN A 282 10.37 -18.37 44.99
N ASP A 283 9.18 -18.38 44.40
CA ASP A 283 8.26 -19.53 44.38
C ASP A 283 8.47 -20.38 43.10
N GLY A 284 9.44 -20.01 42.27
CA GLY A 284 9.81 -20.68 41.03
C GLY A 284 8.97 -20.28 39.83
N ASP A 285 8.07 -19.30 39.98
CA ASP A 285 7.25 -18.81 38.90
C ASP A 285 8.00 -17.74 38.09
N MET A 286 7.76 -17.70 36.79
CA MET A 286 8.45 -16.78 35.90
C MET A 286 7.64 -15.50 35.73
N LYS A 287 8.27 -14.36 35.92
CA LYS A 287 7.67 -13.04 35.75
C LYS A 287 8.45 -12.24 34.72
N LEU A 288 7.76 -11.67 33.74
CA LEU A 288 8.39 -10.82 32.73
C LEU A 288 9.03 -9.60 33.39
N ASP A 289 10.30 -9.34 33.09
CA ASP A 289 10.96 -8.07 33.41
C ASP A 289 10.57 -7.00 32.38
N GLY A 290 9.35 -6.49 32.53
CA GLY A 290 8.80 -5.54 31.58
C GLY A 290 7.28 -5.38 31.69
N ARG A 291 6.68 -4.95 30.59
CA ARG A 291 5.22 -4.86 30.44
C ARG A 291 4.78 -5.39 29.09
N VAL A 292 3.60 -5.97 29.06
CA VAL A 292 2.93 -6.34 27.82
C VAL A 292 1.90 -5.29 27.46
N VAL A 293 1.81 -4.92 26.18
CA VAL A 293 0.75 -4.09 25.62
C VAL A 293 -0.05 -4.95 24.65
N ASN A 294 -1.38 -4.85 24.70
CA ASN A 294 -2.25 -5.50 23.74
C ASN A 294 -2.60 -4.50 22.63
N PHE A 295 -2.09 -4.77 21.42
CA PHE A 295 -2.39 -4.05 20.19
C PHE A 295 -3.61 -4.69 19.54
N ILE A 296 -4.70 -3.94 19.47
CA ILE A 296 -5.98 -4.42 18.96
C ILE A 296 -6.22 -3.78 17.60
N PHE A 297 -6.26 -4.60 16.57
CA PHE A 297 -6.57 -4.22 15.19
C PHE A 297 -7.99 -4.69 14.88
N LYS A 298 -8.91 -3.74 14.66
CA LYS A 298 -10.32 -4.03 14.38
C LYS A 298 -10.72 -3.60 12.97
N ASP A 299 -11.34 -4.51 12.26
CA ASP A 299 -12.15 -4.27 11.05
C ASP A 299 -13.61 -4.70 11.33
N SER A 300 -14.53 -4.35 10.42
CA SER A 300 -15.94 -4.76 10.49
C SER A 300 -16.20 -6.25 10.74
N ASN A 301 -15.30 -7.14 10.29
CA ASN A 301 -15.50 -8.59 10.34
C ASN A 301 -14.49 -9.35 11.20
N GLU A 302 -13.47 -8.69 11.73
CA GLU A 302 -12.40 -9.38 12.47
C GLU A 302 -11.74 -8.49 13.54
N VAL A 303 -11.30 -9.15 14.60
CA VAL A 303 -10.55 -8.56 15.71
C VAL A 303 -9.25 -9.34 15.87
N ILE A 304 -8.13 -8.65 15.76
CA ILE A 304 -6.80 -9.22 15.94
C ILE A 304 -6.16 -8.53 17.15
N GLU A 305 -5.75 -9.33 18.13
CA GLU A 305 -5.07 -8.88 19.34
C GLU A 305 -3.63 -9.41 19.32
N ILE A 306 -2.67 -8.49 19.27
CA ILE A 306 -1.24 -8.79 19.26
C ILE A 306 -0.64 -8.28 20.56
N PHE A 307 -0.18 -9.22 21.39
CA PHE A 307 0.39 -8.93 22.70
C PHE A 307 1.89 -8.80 22.55
N VAL A 308 2.42 -7.62 22.87
CA VAL A 308 3.83 -7.26 22.64
C VAL A 308 4.50 -6.96 23.98
N ALA A 309 5.61 -7.64 24.26
CA ALA A 309 6.45 -7.40 25.42
C ALA A 309 7.42 -6.23 25.15
N PHE A 310 7.44 -5.30 26.09
CA PHE A 310 8.36 -4.19 26.19
C PHE A 310 9.26 -4.43 27.40
N ASP A 311 10.51 -4.80 27.12
CA ASP A 311 11.57 -5.12 28.07
C ASP A 311 12.74 -4.11 28.03
N ASP A 312 12.70 -3.14 27.11
CA ASP A 312 13.76 -2.16 26.96
C ASP A 312 13.78 -1.08 28.07
N GLN A 313 14.96 -0.50 28.34
CA GLN A 313 15.12 0.53 29.37
C GLN A 313 14.27 1.79 29.12
N GLY A 314 14.04 2.16 27.85
CA GLY A 314 13.25 3.32 27.47
C GLY A 314 11.76 3.16 27.81
N SER A 315 11.26 1.93 27.76
CA SER A 315 9.87 1.58 28.09
C SER A 315 9.47 1.93 29.52
N HIS A 316 10.41 1.92 30.48
CA HIS A 316 10.12 2.33 31.85
C HIS A 316 9.59 3.77 31.91
N SER A 317 10.27 4.71 31.25
CA SER A 317 9.86 6.13 31.20
C SER A 317 8.54 6.31 30.45
N MET A 318 8.33 5.53 29.38
CA MET A 318 7.09 5.53 28.61
C MET A 318 5.88 5.14 29.46
N PHE A 319 6.00 4.08 30.27
CA PHE A 319 4.91 3.58 31.10
C PHE A 319 4.70 4.38 32.39
N THR A 320 5.76 4.97 32.96
CA THR A 320 5.67 5.70 34.24
C THR A 320 5.42 7.19 34.08
N MET A 321 5.96 7.82 33.03
CA MET A 321 5.93 9.28 32.82
C MET A 321 5.10 9.71 31.61
N ASN A 322 4.50 8.77 30.86
CA ASN A 322 3.75 9.01 29.64
C ASN A 322 4.52 9.74 28.52
N MET A 323 5.85 9.90 28.63
CA MET A 323 6.66 10.60 27.63
C MET A 323 6.78 9.81 26.33
N GLY A 324 6.49 10.45 25.18
CA GLY A 324 6.66 9.86 23.85
C GLY A 324 5.83 8.61 23.57
N ARG A 325 4.83 8.31 24.41
CA ARG A 325 4.10 7.04 24.40
C ARG A 325 3.40 6.77 23.07
N ASP A 326 2.62 7.73 22.59
CA ASP A 326 1.81 7.52 21.39
C ASP A 326 2.69 7.33 20.15
N GLU A 327 3.79 8.09 20.05
CA GLU A 327 4.79 7.94 18.99
C GLU A 327 5.43 6.54 19.04
N ARG A 328 5.84 6.06 20.22
CA ARG A 328 6.44 4.73 20.39
C ARG A 328 5.45 3.61 20.08
N LEU A 329 4.19 3.72 20.52
CA LEU A 329 3.16 2.72 20.24
C LEU A 329 2.80 2.70 18.74
N ASN A 330 2.70 3.85 18.09
CA ASN A 330 2.48 3.93 16.64
C ASN A 330 3.66 3.30 15.88
N TYR A 331 4.89 3.58 16.29
CA TYR A 331 6.08 2.97 15.71
C TYR A 331 6.09 1.44 15.86
N VAL A 332 5.74 0.92 17.04
CA VAL A 332 5.63 -0.54 17.26
C VAL A 332 4.49 -1.13 16.42
N ALA A 333 3.34 -0.47 16.31
CA ALA A 333 2.24 -0.94 15.46
C ALA A 333 2.69 -1.06 13.98
N GLN A 334 3.44 -0.08 13.47
CA GLN A 334 4.03 -0.15 12.13
C GLN A 334 5.06 -1.29 12.02
N ALA A 335 5.92 -1.46 13.03
CA ALA A 335 6.91 -2.53 13.05
C ALA A 335 6.27 -3.93 13.07
N ILE A 336 5.10 -4.11 13.71
CA ILE A 336 4.31 -5.36 13.65
C ILE A 336 3.91 -5.67 12.21
N PHE A 337 3.34 -4.69 11.50
CA PHE A 337 2.94 -4.86 10.09
C PHE A 337 4.14 -5.18 9.20
N GLN A 338 5.25 -4.47 9.38
CA GLN A 338 6.49 -4.71 8.63
C GLN A 338 7.05 -6.10 8.91
N PHE A 339 7.09 -6.54 10.16
CA PHE A 339 7.59 -7.86 10.53
C PHE A 339 6.74 -8.97 9.89
N ILE A 340 5.42 -8.89 10.01
CA ILE A 340 4.48 -9.87 9.44
C ILE A 340 4.64 -9.93 7.92
N ALA A 341 4.72 -8.78 7.26
CA ALA A 341 4.91 -8.69 5.81
C ALA A 341 6.27 -9.27 5.37
N LYS A 342 7.37 -8.90 6.04
CA LYS A 342 8.73 -9.35 5.71
C LYS A 342 8.91 -10.86 5.85
N ASN A 343 8.20 -11.47 6.79
CA ASN A 343 8.27 -12.90 7.06
C ASN A 343 7.17 -13.72 6.34
N ASN A 344 6.38 -13.11 5.45
CA ASN A 344 5.30 -13.76 4.70
C ASN A 344 4.27 -14.49 5.59
N ILE A 345 3.89 -13.87 6.72
CA ILE A 345 2.86 -14.41 7.62
C ILE A 345 1.49 -13.93 7.12
N THR A 346 0.78 -14.77 6.37
CA THR A 346 -0.41 -14.38 5.59
C THR A 346 -1.75 -14.60 6.29
N ASN A 347 -1.76 -15.25 7.45
CA ASN A 347 -2.97 -15.64 8.18
C ASN A 347 -3.29 -14.75 9.40
N VAL A 348 -2.59 -13.62 9.57
CA VAL A 348 -2.86 -12.65 10.65
C VAL A 348 -3.82 -11.57 10.15
N PHE A 349 -3.32 -10.69 9.29
CA PHE A 349 -4.10 -9.60 8.71
C PHE A 349 -4.73 -10.02 7.39
N SER A 350 -6.00 -9.68 7.20
CA SER A 350 -6.67 -9.75 5.92
C SER A 350 -6.05 -8.74 4.96
N ALA A 351 -5.88 -9.17 3.72
CA ALA A 351 -5.40 -8.33 2.65
C ALA A 351 -6.38 -7.18 2.29
N THR A 352 -7.68 -7.31 2.60
CA THR A 352 -8.68 -6.31 2.19
C THR A 352 -9.21 -5.44 3.32
N ALA A 353 -8.88 -5.78 4.57
CA ALA A 353 -9.40 -5.09 5.75
C ALA A 353 -8.69 -3.76 5.99
N THR A 354 -9.39 -2.82 6.63
CA THR A 354 -8.79 -1.57 7.12
C THR A 354 -8.88 -1.56 8.62
N TYR A 355 -7.74 -1.72 9.27
CA TYR A 355 -7.72 -1.84 10.72
C TYR A 355 -7.68 -0.48 11.39
N SER A 356 -8.61 -0.25 12.30
CA SER A 356 -8.42 0.73 13.37
C SER A 356 -7.54 0.11 14.46
N SER A 357 -6.53 0.84 14.93
CA SER A 357 -5.68 0.42 16.04
C SER A 357 -6.19 1.00 17.36
N GLN A 358 -6.26 0.14 18.38
CA GLN A 358 -6.49 0.50 19.78
C GLN A 358 -5.44 -0.21 20.63
N TYR A 359 -5.15 0.35 21.81
CA TYR A 359 -4.16 -0.22 22.72
C TYR A 359 -4.78 -0.42 24.10
N HIS A 360 -4.65 -1.61 24.67
CA HIS A 360 -4.92 -1.83 26.10
C HIS A 360 -3.60 -1.95 26.84
N TYR A 361 -3.47 -1.19 27.93
CA TYR A 361 -2.16 -0.82 28.46
C TYR A 361 -1.64 -1.71 29.59
N ALA A 362 -0.32 -1.94 29.52
CA ALA A 362 0.63 -2.30 30.57
C ALA A 362 0.18 -3.42 31.52
N PHE A 363 0.20 -4.63 30.99
CA PHE A 363 0.01 -5.84 31.77
C PHE A 363 1.34 -6.31 32.35
N LYS A 364 1.30 -6.73 33.62
CA LYS A 364 2.33 -7.64 34.16
C LYS A 364 2.06 -9.02 33.59
N LEU A 365 3.10 -9.74 33.22
CA LEU A 365 3.01 -11.10 32.68
C LEU A 365 3.72 -12.08 33.61
N TYR A 366 3.01 -13.15 33.92
CA TYR A 366 3.49 -14.30 34.68
C TYR A 366 3.35 -15.56 33.83
N LYS A 367 4.29 -16.49 33.94
CA LYS A 367 4.32 -17.74 33.21
C LYS A 367 4.50 -18.91 34.17
N LYS A 368 3.67 -19.93 33.99
CA LYS A 368 3.73 -21.20 34.73
C LYS A 368 3.41 -22.33 33.78
N ASN A 369 4.37 -23.24 33.58
CA ASN A 369 4.32 -24.25 32.53
C ASN A 369 4.07 -23.61 31.15
N ASP A 370 3.00 -24.01 30.46
CA ASP A 370 2.54 -23.52 29.16
C ASP A 370 1.54 -22.34 29.27
N LYS A 371 1.11 -21.99 30.49
CA LYS A 371 0.12 -20.94 30.72
C LYS A 371 0.79 -19.59 30.99
N HIS A 372 0.12 -18.56 30.52
CA HIS A 372 0.51 -17.16 30.68
C HIS A 372 -0.64 -16.39 31.31
N PHE A 373 -0.37 -15.70 32.41
CA PHE A 373 -1.31 -14.84 33.11
C PHE A 373 -0.87 -13.39 32.97
N MET A 374 -1.74 -12.58 32.39
CA MET A 374 -1.54 -11.14 32.25
C MET A 374 -2.56 -10.38 33.08
N VAL A 375 -2.14 -9.32 33.77
CA VAL A 375 -3.05 -8.47 34.55
C VAL A 375 -2.58 -7.03 34.55
N ASN A 376 -3.51 -6.10 34.40
CA ASN A 376 -3.22 -4.67 34.44
C ASN A 376 -3.05 -4.18 35.89
N ASN A 377 -2.48 -2.98 36.08
CA ASN A 377 -2.11 -2.48 37.41
C ASN A 377 -3.29 -2.33 38.39
N ASN A 378 -4.47 -1.97 37.90
CA ASN A 378 -5.68 -1.82 38.71
C ASN A 378 -6.47 -3.13 38.84
N GLN A 379 -5.97 -4.25 38.30
CA GLN A 379 -6.58 -5.58 38.32
C GLN A 379 -7.99 -5.63 37.71
N SER A 380 -8.38 -4.62 36.92
CA SER A 380 -9.69 -4.58 36.28
C SER A 380 -9.78 -5.47 35.04
N GLN A 381 -8.63 -5.88 34.50
CA GLN A 381 -8.56 -6.68 33.29
C GLN A 381 -7.41 -7.66 33.38
N ALA A 382 -7.71 -8.92 33.11
CA ALA A 382 -6.73 -9.98 33.05
C ALA A 382 -6.94 -10.90 31.85
N TYR A 383 -5.88 -11.60 31.47
CA TYR A 383 -5.90 -12.59 30.41
C TYR A 383 -5.26 -13.89 30.88
N LEU A 384 -5.83 -15.01 30.45
CA LEU A 384 -5.19 -16.33 30.49
C LEU A 384 -4.95 -16.78 29.06
N ILE A 385 -3.68 -16.98 28.71
CA ILE A 385 -3.29 -17.40 27.36
C ILE A 385 -2.41 -18.65 27.42
N SER A 386 -2.75 -19.65 26.60
CA SER A 386 -1.87 -20.76 26.23
C SER A 386 -2.12 -21.11 24.76
N GLU A 387 -1.51 -22.15 24.21
CA GLU A 387 -1.74 -22.53 22.81
C GLU A 387 -3.22 -22.72 22.47
N ASN A 388 -4.05 -23.20 23.41
CA ASN A 388 -5.47 -23.52 23.19
C ASN A 388 -6.43 -22.76 24.11
N ILE A 389 -5.92 -21.84 24.93
CA ILE A 389 -6.72 -21.08 25.89
C ILE A 389 -6.56 -19.61 25.57
N TYR A 390 -7.69 -18.92 25.38
CA TYR A 390 -7.77 -17.47 25.38
C TYR A 390 -8.97 -17.06 26.22
N LYS A 391 -8.71 -16.43 27.37
CA LYS A 391 -9.75 -15.88 28.24
C LYS A 391 -9.38 -14.46 28.63
N ASN A 392 -10.39 -13.59 28.68
CA ASN A 392 -10.30 -12.23 29.17
C ASN A 392 -11.49 -11.99 30.12
N ASN A 393 -11.19 -11.70 31.39
CA ASN A 393 -12.18 -11.51 32.46
C ASN A 393 -11.56 -10.69 33.62
N ASN A 394 -12.30 -10.53 34.73
CA ASN A 394 -11.77 -9.99 35.98
C ASN A 394 -10.55 -10.82 36.47
N ALA A 395 -9.59 -10.14 37.10
CA ALA A 395 -8.35 -10.70 37.59
C ALA A 395 -8.54 -11.86 38.58
N ASP A 396 -9.50 -11.79 39.49
CA ASP A 396 -9.69 -12.81 40.53
C ASP A 396 -10.07 -14.18 39.93
N ASP A 397 -10.96 -14.19 38.94
CA ASP A 397 -11.41 -15.41 38.26
C ASP A 397 -10.25 -16.08 37.53
N ILE A 398 -9.49 -15.28 36.77
CA ILE A 398 -8.37 -15.79 35.98
C ILE A 398 -7.21 -16.24 36.89
N LYS A 399 -6.94 -15.50 37.96
CA LYS A 399 -5.87 -15.80 38.91
C LYS A 399 -6.11 -17.15 39.58
N SER A 400 -7.34 -17.45 39.98
CA SER A 400 -7.72 -18.73 40.58
C SER A 400 -7.44 -19.90 39.62
N GLU A 401 -7.80 -19.75 38.34
CA GLU A 401 -7.55 -20.76 37.31
C GLU A 401 -6.05 -20.94 36.98
N PHE A 402 -5.28 -19.86 36.97
CA PHE A 402 -3.85 -19.91 36.67
C PHE A 402 -3.06 -20.60 37.79
N TRP A 403 -3.35 -20.26 39.04
CA TRP A 403 -2.66 -20.82 40.21
C TRP A 403 -3.22 -22.16 40.70
N GLY A 404 -4.35 -22.61 40.15
CA GLY A 404 -5.03 -23.83 40.59
C GLY A 404 -5.61 -23.71 42.00
N MET A 405 -5.97 -22.50 42.42
CA MET A 405 -6.61 -22.22 43.70
C MET A 405 -8.11 -22.47 43.52
N THR A 406 -8.61 -23.61 44.02
CA THR A 406 -10.04 -23.94 44.10
C THR A 406 -10.72 -23.26 45.27
#